data_AF-R7TX60-F1
#
_entry.id   AF-R7TX60-F1
#
_cell.length_a   1.000
_cell.length_b   1.000
_cell.length_c   1.000
_cell.angle_alpha   90.00
_cell.angle_beta   90.00
_cell.angle_gamma   90.00
#
_symmetry.space_group_name_H-M   'P 1'
#
loop_
_entity.id
_entity.type
_entity.pdbx_description
1 polymer ?
#
loop_
_entity_poly.entity_id
_entity_poly.type
_entity_poly.pdbx_seq_one_letter_code
_entity_poly.pdbx_strand_id
1 'polypeptide(L)'
;MSLLSFFKKSAMTITVYMGSTHVLLARRFVDFLLTDPRVQDFYDWLKDTTFPEETFIPTIQFSPHLHAPGTYTDGAAKTPTSNHIARYKTWVHGRKATRHCKTKGIKQRHICIPSAKALPLLKETPELFINKLLADYEPLVRYCLEDRLFHRTKEQVLNGGRVNLNMTVYETLPIVENHQ
;
A
#
# COMPACT_ATOMS: atom_id res chain seq x y z
N MET A 1 9.33 -8.06 22.77
CA MET A 1 9.92 -9.22 22.07
C MET A 1 10.86 -8.67 21.02
N SER A 2 12.15 -9.00 21.14
CA SER A 2 13.24 -8.45 20.35
C SER A 2 13.06 -8.74 18.86
N LEU A 3 13.12 -7.71 18.01
CA LEU A 3 12.99 -7.77 16.54
C LEU A 3 14.14 -8.51 15.84
N LEU A 4 15.16 -8.94 16.58
CA LEU A 4 16.41 -9.48 16.03
C LEU A 4 16.39 -10.99 15.75
N SER A 5 15.36 -11.74 16.17
CA SER A 5 15.33 -13.20 16.00
C SER A 5 14.59 -13.72 14.75
N PHE A 6 14.05 -12.84 13.90
CA PHE A 6 13.19 -13.24 12.77
C PHE A 6 13.89 -13.29 11.42
N PHE A 7 15.13 -12.81 11.30
CA PHE A 7 15.81 -12.72 10.02
C PHE A 7 16.93 -13.77 9.91
N LYS A 8 16.82 -14.64 8.89
CA LYS A 8 17.90 -15.53 8.44
C LYS A 8 19.13 -14.66 8.09
N LYS A 9 20.35 -15.17 8.23
CA LYS A 9 21.52 -14.42 7.76
C LYS A 9 21.55 -14.53 6.22
N SER A 10 21.41 -13.42 5.52
CA SER A 10 21.55 -13.39 4.05
C SER A 10 23.03 -13.47 3.66
N ALA A 11 23.34 -14.19 2.59
CA ALA A 11 24.67 -14.16 1.96
C ALA A 11 24.90 -12.86 1.18
N MET A 12 23.84 -12.09 0.92
CA MET A 12 23.87 -10.78 0.28
C MET A 12 23.81 -9.68 1.34
N THR A 13 24.58 -8.60 1.15
CA THR A 13 24.53 -7.37 1.96
C THR A 13 23.30 -6.54 1.58
N ILE A 14 22.10 -7.08 1.82
CA ILE A 14 20.82 -6.40 1.58
C ILE A 14 20.14 -6.11 2.92
N THR A 15 19.75 -4.85 3.13
CA THR A 15 18.95 -4.45 4.30
C THR A 15 17.50 -4.84 4.06
N VAL A 16 16.92 -5.60 4.99
CA VAL A 16 15.54 -6.08 4.85
C VAL A 16 14.56 -5.04 5.37
N TYR A 17 13.51 -4.77 4.58
CA TYR A 17 12.44 -3.85 4.90
C TYR A 17 11.09 -4.58 4.92
N MET A 18 10.19 -4.15 5.80
CA MET A 18 8.81 -4.63 5.87
C MET A 18 7.84 -3.51 5.53
N GLY A 19 6.81 -3.81 4.74
CA GLY A 19 5.88 -2.83 4.22
C GLY A 19 4.53 -3.43 3.83
N SER A 20 3.82 -2.74 2.93
CA SER A 20 2.50 -3.19 2.47
C SER A 20 2.61 -4.30 1.43
N THR A 21 1.81 -5.35 1.59
CA THR A 21 1.57 -6.38 0.56
C THR A 21 0.93 -5.86 -0.73
N HIS A 22 0.17 -4.77 -0.62
CA HIS A 22 -0.52 -4.17 -1.75
C HIS A 22 0.39 -3.08 -2.26
N VAL A 23 0.67 -3.10 -3.57
CA VAL A 23 1.68 -2.25 -4.20
C VAL A 23 1.15 -1.74 -5.55
N LEU A 24 1.71 -0.63 -6.01
CA LEU A 24 1.60 -0.16 -7.40
C LEU A 24 2.98 -0.24 -8.02
N LEU A 25 3.14 -1.04 -9.06
CA LEU A 25 4.42 -1.29 -9.71
C LEU A 25 4.37 -0.87 -11.17
N ALA A 26 5.38 -0.14 -11.61
CA ALA A 26 5.58 0.11 -13.03
C ALA A 26 6.07 -1.16 -13.73
N ARG A 27 5.72 -1.31 -15.01
CA ARG A 27 6.11 -2.49 -15.81
C ARG A 27 7.62 -2.73 -15.80
N ARG A 28 8.44 -1.67 -15.92
CA ARG A 28 9.91 -1.79 -15.89
C ARG A 28 10.44 -2.34 -14.56
N PHE A 29 9.80 -1.99 -13.44
CA PHE A 29 10.15 -2.56 -12.14
C PHE A 29 9.78 -4.04 -12.07
N VAL A 30 8.60 -4.43 -12.60
CA VAL A 30 8.22 -5.85 -12.70
C VAL A 30 9.21 -6.63 -13.57
N ASP A 31 9.58 -6.09 -14.73
CA ASP A 31 10.59 -6.70 -15.61
C ASP A 31 11.91 -6.90 -14.84
N PHE A 32 12.38 -5.88 -14.11
CA PHE A 32 13.56 -5.97 -13.25
C PHE A 32 13.45 -7.07 -12.18
N LEU A 33 12.30 -7.16 -11.48
CA LEU A 33 12.09 -8.19 -10.46
C LEU A 33 12.22 -9.60 -11.02
N LEU A 34 11.80 -9.82 -12.26
CA LEU A 34 11.80 -11.12 -12.92
C LEU A 34 13.15 -11.49 -13.53
N THR A 35 14.00 -10.51 -13.86
CA THR A 35 15.24 -10.76 -14.61
C THR A 35 16.53 -10.57 -13.81
N ASP A 36 16.53 -9.74 -12.76
CA ASP A 36 17.76 -9.45 -12.04
C ASP A 36 18.15 -10.62 -11.12
N PRO A 37 19.35 -11.21 -11.29
CA PRO A 37 19.76 -12.39 -10.53
C PRO A 37 19.86 -12.12 -9.03
N ARG A 38 20.20 -10.89 -8.60
CA ARG A 38 20.28 -10.53 -7.18
C ARG A 38 18.89 -10.53 -6.54
N VAL A 39 17.87 -10.14 -7.31
CA VAL A 39 16.47 -10.22 -6.87
C VAL A 39 16.01 -11.67 -6.79
N GLN A 40 16.41 -12.52 -7.74
CA GLN A 40 16.10 -13.94 -7.72
C GLN A 40 16.75 -14.65 -6.52
N ASP A 41 18.02 -14.35 -6.22
CA ASP A 41 18.70 -14.84 -5.03
C ASP A 41 17.97 -14.41 -3.75
N PHE A 42 17.49 -13.16 -3.69
CA PHE A 42 16.73 -12.66 -2.54
C PHE A 42 15.35 -13.32 -2.43
N TYR A 43 14.68 -13.53 -3.55
CA TYR A 43 13.42 -14.28 -3.61
C TYR A 43 13.59 -15.70 -3.08
N ASP A 44 14.65 -16.40 -3.49
CA ASP A 44 14.96 -17.75 -3.00
C ASP A 44 15.28 -17.76 -1.51
N TRP A 45 16.02 -16.76 -1.03
CA TRP A 45 16.30 -16.61 0.39
C TRP A 45 15.02 -16.39 1.22
N LEU A 46 14.02 -15.69 0.68
CA LEU A 46 12.76 -15.39 1.34
C LEU A 46 11.81 -16.58 1.49
N LYS A 47 11.99 -17.67 0.75
CA LYS A 47 11.04 -18.81 0.71
C LYS A 47 10.72 -19.40 2.09
N ASP A 48 11.69 -19.38 3.00
CA ASP A 48 11.56 -19.93 4.36
C ASP A 48 11.41 -18.84 5.44
N THR A 49 10.98 -17.64 5.06
CA THR A 49 10.81 -16.50 5.98
C THR A 49 9.35 -16.27 6.35
N THR A 50 9.12 -15.53 7.43
CA THR A 50 7.77 -15.15 7.86
C THR A 50 7.35 -13.87 7.13
N PHE A 51 6.19 -13.91 6.47
CA PHE A 51 5.62 -12.80 5.69
C PHE A 51 6.48 -12.32 4.50
N PRO A 52 6.90 -13.22 3.59
CA PRO A 52 7.67 -12.82 2.40
C PRO A 52 6.92 -11.81 1.53
N GLU A 53 5.59 -11.84 1.54
CA GLU A 53 4.72 -10.91 0.83
C GLU A 53 4.78 -9.47 1.36
N GLU A 54 5.11 -9.28 2.64
CA GLU A 54 5.32 -7.96 3.26
C GLU A 54 6.77 -7.52 3.22
N THR A 55 7.66 -8.36 2.69
CA THR A 55 9.12 -8.15 2.77
C THR A 55 9.76 -7.97 1.39
N PHE A 56 9.34 -8.76 0.40
CA PHE A 56 10.01 -8.82 -0.90
C PHE A 56 10.09 -7.47 -1.61
N ILE A 57 8.94 -6.90 -1.99
CA ILE A 57 8.88 -5.65 -2.74
C ILE A 57 9.45 -4.46 -1.96
N PRO A 58 9.09 -4.24 -0.67
CA PRO A 58 9.67 -3.14 0.09
C PRO A 58 11.18 -3.23 0.19
N THR A 59 11.74 -4.43 0.31
CA THR A 59 13.20 -4.58 0.39
C THR A 59 13.89 -4.15 -0.90
N ILE A 60 13.38 -4.56 -2.07
CA ILE A 60 13.94 -4.15 -3.36
C ILE A 60 13.77 -2.65 -3.59
N GLN A 61 12.59 -2.10 -3.28
CA GLN A 61 12.25 -0.70 -3.49
C GLN A 61 13.07 0.27 -2.62
N PHE A 62 13.54 -0.18 -1.45
CA PHE A 62 14.36 0.60 -0.51
C PHE A 62 15.83 0.18 -0.53
N SER A 63 16.28 -0.52 -1.58
CA SER A 63 17.68 -0.93 -1.79
C SER A 63 18.31 -0.17 -2.97
N PRO A 64 18.87 1.04 -2.77
CA PRO A 64 19.45 1.86 -3.83
C PRO A 64 20.53 1.14 -4.66
N HIS A 65 21.33 0.29 -4.02
CA HIS A 65 22.40 -0.50 -4.65
C HIS A 65 21.89 -1.54 -5.67
N LEU A 66 20.59 -1.87 -5.65
CA LEU A 66 19.98 -2.71 -6.68
C LEU A 66 19.67 -1.95 -7.97
N HIS A 67 19.64 -0.60 -7.92
CA HIS A 67 19.32 0.25 -9.07
C HIS A 67 18.00 -0.14 -9.76
N ALA A 68 17.01 -0.61 -9.00
CA ALA A 68 15.72 -0.97 -9.56
C ALA A 68 14.96 0.30 -10.02
N PRO A 69 14.19 0.24 -11.12
CA PRO A 69 13.47 1.40 -11.64
C PRO A 69 12.46 2.00 -10.62
N GLY A 70 12.56 3.28 -10.30
CA GLY A 70 11.66 3.93 -9.33
C GLY A 70 11.96 3.60 -7.85
N THR A 71 13.14 3.04 -7.56
CA THR A 71 13.66 2.86 -6.19
C THR A 71 13.91 4.20 -5.52
N TYR A 72 13.73 4.25 -4.20
CA TYR A 72 14.09 5.43 -3.42
C TYR A 72 15.60 5.62 -3.40
N THR A 73 16.08 6.81 -3.74
CA THR A 73 17.50 7.18 -3.59
C THR A 73 17.79 7.59 -2.15
N ASP A 74 19.04 7.38 -1.72
CA ASP A 74 19.48 7.68 -0.36
C ASP A 74 19.13 9.12 0.05
N GLY A 75 18.45 9.26 1.19
CA GLY A 75 17.99 10.55 1.75
C GLY A 75 16.48 10.78 1.74
N ALA A 76 15.72 10.13 0.85
CA ALA A 76 14.27 10.29 0.74
C ALA A 76 13.44 9.26 1.54
N ALA A 77 14.09 8.29 2.20
CA ALA A 77 13.46 7.17 2.90
C ALA A 77 12.68 7.61 4.15
N LYS A 78 11.53 8.25 3.95
CA LYS A 78 10.44 8.19 4.92
C LYS A 78 9.98 6.74 4.94
N THR A 79 9.80 6.18 6.12
CA THR A 79 9.56 4.76 6.41
C THR A 79 8.75 4.01 5.33
N PRO A 80 9.00 2.71 5.07
CA PRO A 80 8.30 1.92 4.04
C PRO A 80 6.76 1.90 4.11
N THR A 81 6.20 2.34 5.23
CA THR A 81 4.76 2.48 5.48
C THR A 81 4.19 3.87 5.20
N SER A 82 5.04 4.87 4.95
CA SER A 82 4.64 6.25 4.70
C SER A 82 4.36 6.48 3.21
N ASN A 83 3.25 7.16 2.90
CA ASN A 83 2.91 7.66 1.56
C ASN A 83 2.51 6.62 0.49
N HIS A 84 2.11 5.41 0.91
CA HIS A 84 1.66 4.40 -0.04
C HIS A 84 0.17 4.56 -0.39
N ILE A 85 -0.12 4.91 -1.65
CA ILE A 85 -1.49 5.19 -2.11
C ILE A 85 -2.27 3.98 -2.65
N ALA A 86 -1.67 2.77 -2.77
CA ALA A 86 -2.45 1.69 -3.40
C ALA A 86 -3.63 1.25 -2.56
N ARG A 87 -3.59 1.36 -1.23
CA ARG A 87 -4.66 0.82 -0.39
C ARG A 87 -4.80 1.48 0.96
N TYR A 88 -5.96 2.08 1.19
CA TYR A 88 -6.38 2.57 2.50
C TYR A 88 -6.66 1.38 3.42
N LYS A 89 -6.02 1.38 4.59
CA LYS A 89 -6.25 0.42 5.69
C LYS A 89 -6.09 1.12 7.02
N THR A 90 -6.98 0.83 7.96
CA THR A 90 -6.82 1.26 9.35
C THR A 90 -6.40 0.06 10.21
N TRP A 91 -5.14 0.07 10.65
CA TRP A 91 -4.64 -0.91 11.61
C TRP A 91 -5.08 -0.56 13.05
N VAL A 92 -5.38 -1.60 13.83
CA VAL A 92 -5.94 -1.47 15.17
C VAL A 92 -5.05 -2.18 16.18
N HIS A 93 -4.15 -1.41 16.78
CA HIS A 93 -3.26 -1.84 17.86
C HIS A 93 -3.55 -1.07 19.15
N GLY A 94 -3.68 -1.80 20.27
CA GLY A 94 -3.95 -1.21 21.57
C GLY A 94 -5.40 -0.72 21.79
N ARG A 95 -5.67 -0.25 23.01
CA ARG A 95 -7.02 0.11 23.46
C ARG A 95 -7.57 1.36 22.78
N LYS A 96 -6.74 2.38 22.58
CA LYS A 96 -7.15 3.66 21.97
C LYS A 96 -7.62 3.47 20.52
N ALA A 97 -6.83 2.78 19.69
CA ALA A 97 -7.20 2.47 18.31
C ALA A 97 -8.45 1.58 18.25
N THR A 98 -8.57 0.61 19.16
CA THR A 98 -9.75 -0.26 19.24
C THR A 98 -11.02 0.55 19.53
N ARG A 99 -10.96 1.48 20.50
CA ARG A 99 -12.09 2.37 20.80
C ARG A 99 -12.42 3.29 19.62
N HIS A 100 -11.42 3.81 18.92
CA HIS A 100 -11.64 4.62 17.73
C HIS A 100 -12.30 3.81 16.60
N CYS A 101 -11.85 2.58 16.36
CA CYS A 101 -12.48 1.72 15.36
C CYS A 101 -13.96 1.47 15.68
N LYS A 102 -14.31 1.20 16.94
CA LYS A 102 -15.71 0.96 17.36
C LYS A 102 -16.67 2.11 17.05
N THR A 103 -16.19 3.35 16.87
CA THR A 103 -17.08 4.47 16.53
C THR A 103 -17.41 4.56 15.04
N LYS A 104 -16.59 3.92 14.19
CA LYS A 104 -16.66 4.02 12.72
C LYS A 104 -16.66 2.65 12.01
N GLY A 105 -16.80 1.55 12.75
CA GLY A 105 -16.65 0.21 12.20
C GLY A 105 -16.48 -0.90 13.23
N ILE A 106 -16.06 -2.07 12.75
CA ILE A 106 -15.71 -3.25 13.58
C ILE A 106 -14.24 -3.64 13.38
N LYS A 107 -13.64 -4.22 14.41
CA LYS A 107 -12.27 -4.76 14.32
C LYS A 107 -12.32 -6.24 13.95
N GLN A 108 -11.60 -6.63 12.90
CA GLN A 108 -11.36 -8.03 12.57
C GLN A 108 -9.88 -8.25 12.21
N ARG A 109 -9.20 -9.17 12.92
CA ARG A 109 -7.78 -9.50 12.69
C ARG A 109 -6.90 -8.25 12.57
N HIS A 110 -6.97 -7.38 13.58
CA HIS A 110 -6.22 -6.10 13.66
C HIS A 110 -6.51 -5.06 12.57
N ILE A 111 -7.52 -5.25 11.72
CA ILE A 111 -7.98 -4.24 10.75
C ILE A 111 -9.34 -3.68 11.19
N CYS A 112 -9.53 -2.38 11.03
CA CYS A 112 -10.83 -1.75 11.17
C CYS A 112 -11.60 -1.83 9.85
N ILE A 113 -12.77 -2.45 9.89
CA ILE A 113 -13.70 -2.60 8.78
C ILE A 113 -14.73 -1.47 8.93
N PRO A 114 -14.80 -0.52 7.97
CA PRO A 114 -15.60 0.67 8.10
C PRO A 114 -17.10 0.36 8.07
N SER A 115 -17.87 1.11 8.85
CA SER A 115 -19.33 1.24 8.72
C SER A 115 -19.70 2.50 7.95
N ALA A 116 -21.01 2.73 7.72
CA ALA A 116 -21.49 3.95 7.04
C ALA A 116 -20.97 5.25 7.67
N LYS A 117 -20.68 5.26 8.98
CA LYS A 117 -20.10 6.41 9.70
C LYS A 117 -18.69 6.79 9.23
N ALA A 118 -17.98 5.90 8.54
CA ALA A 118 -16.67 6.17 7.96
C ALA A 118 -16.75 6.84 6.58
N LEU A 119 -17.91 6.86 5.92
CA LEU A 119 -18.05 7.40 4.55
C LEU A 119 -17.50 8.82 4.37
N PRO A 120 -17.68 9.78 5.30
CA PRO A 120 -17.07 11.10 5.17
C PRO A 120 -15.54 11.06 5.13
N LEU A 121 -14.91 10.13 5.88
CA LEU A 121 -13.47 9.93 5.84
C LEU A 121 -13.04 9.26 4.52
N LEU A 122 -13.72 8.19 4.13
CA LEU A 122 -13.44 7.45 2.88
C LEU A 122 -13.67 8.30 1.62
N LYS A 123 -14.44 9.38 1.74
CA LYS A 123 -14.60 10.34 0.65
C LYS A 123 -13.29 11.06 0.34
N GLU A 124 -12.54 11.41 1.38
CA GLU A 124 -11.35 12.27 1.32
C GLU A 124 -10.03 11.48 1.25
N THR A 125 -10.08 10.15 1.37
CA THR A 125 -8.87 9.30 1.29
C THR A 125 -8.27 9.32 -0.11
N PRO A 126 -6.96 9.60 -0.26
CA PRO A 126 -6.28 9.63 -1.56
C PRO A 126 -5.93 8.24 -2.10
N GLU A 127 -6.07 7.18 -1.31
CA GLU A 127 -5.73 5.84 -1.77
C GLU A 127 -6.70 5.30 -2.81
N LEU A 128 -6.16 4.51 -3.75
CA LEU A 128 -6.90 4.01 -4.91
C LEU A 128 -7.88 2.89 -4.56
N PHE A 129 -7.57 2.09 -3.54
CA PHE A 129 -8.39 0.98 -3.08
C PHE A 129 -8.60 1.03 -1.58
N ILE A 130 -9.65 0.39 -1.10
CA ILE A 130 -9.95 0.25 0.33
C ILE A 130 -9.83 -1.20 0.79
N ASN A 131 -9.36 -1.40 2.01
CA ASN A 131 -9.40 -2.69 2.68
C ASN A 131 -9.67 -2.51 4.18
N LYS A 132 -10.61 -3.25 4.79
CA LYS A 132 -11.45 -4.33 4.25
C LYS A 132 -12.90 -3.86 4.15
N LEU A 133 -13.63 -4.31 3.15
CA LEU A 133 -15.10 -4.28 3.12
C LEU A 133 -15.58 -5.73 3.16
N LEU A 134 -16.58 -6.05 3.98
CA LEU A 134 -17.19 -7.38 4.00
C LEU A 134 -18.55 -7.30 3.29
N ALA A 135 -18.90 -8.37 2.58
CA ALA A 135 -20.18 -8.41 1.86
C ALA A 135 -21.39 -8.43 2.81
N ASP A 136 -21.22 -9.02 3.99
CA ASP A 136 -22.25 -9.26 5.02
C ASP A 136 -22.26 -8.22 6.15
N TYR A 137 -21.34 -7.26 6.14
CA TYR A 137 -21.27 -6.18 7.12
C TYR A 137 -21.36 -4.82 6.44
N GLU A 138 -22.39 -4.04 6.82
CA GLU A 138 -22.58 -2.65 6.38
C GLU A 138 -22.53 -2.48 4.85
N PRO A 139 -23.38 -3.20 4.08
CA PRO A 139 -23.36 -3.17 2.61
C PRO A 139 -23.58 -1.77 2.03
N LEU A 140 -24.20 -0.87 2.80
CA LEU A 140 -24.36 0.54 2.45
C LEU A 140 -23.02 1.24 2.16
N VAL A 141 -21.94 0.88 2.87
CA VAL A 141 -20.61 1.44 2.59
C VAL A 141 -20.19 1.13 1.17
N ARG A 142 -20.35 -0.14 0.76
CA ARG A 142 -20.03 -0.58 -0.60
C ARG A 142 -20.92 0.13 -1.62
N TYR A 143 -22.24 0.18 -1.41
CA TYR A 143 -23.16 0.84 -2.34
C TYR A 143 -22.86 2.33 -2.52
N CYS A 144 -22.58 3.07 -1.44
CA CYS A 144 -22.24 4.48 -1.55
C CYS A 144 -20.91 4.72 -2.29
N LEU A 145 -19.92 3.82 -2.11
CA LEU A 145 -18.66 3.92 -2.83
C LEU A 145 -18.83 3.56 -4.32
N GLU A 146 -19.64 2.56 -4.64
CA GLU A 146 -19.99 2.17 -6.02
C GLU A 146 -20.76 3.29 -6.73
N ASP A 147 -21.79 3.85 -6.11
CA ASP A 147 -22.57 4.97 -6.67
C ASP A 147 -21.70 6.21 -6.91
N ARG A 148 -20.82 6.54 -5.95
CA ARG A 148 -19.86 7.64 -6.11
C ARG A 148 -18.92 7.39 -7.29
N LEU A 149 -18.38 6.18 -7.43
CA LEU A 149 -17.50 5.83 -8.53
C LEU A 149 -18.24 5.96 -9.87
N PHE A 150 -19.45 5.42 -9.95
CA PHE A 150 -20.31 5.52 -11.14
C PHE A 150 -20.58 6.97 -11.53
N HIS A 151 -20.99 7.82 -10.58
CA HIS A 151 -21.23 9.24 -10.85
C HIS A 151 -19.98 9.94 -11.37
N ARG A 152 -18.82 9.70 -10.76
CA ARG A 152 -17.55 10.31 -11.19
C ARG A 152 -17.13 9.85 -12.59
N THR A 153 -17.29 8.57 -12.91
CA THR A 153 -17.02 8.04 -14.25
C THR A 153 -17.97 8.62 -15.28
N LYS A 154 -19.27 8.72 -14.96
CA LYS A 154 -20.28 9.33 -15.84
C LYS A 154 -19.95 10.80 -16.11
N GLU A 155 -19.64 11.58 -15.07
CA GLU A 155 -19.24 12.98 -15.21
C GLU A 155 -17.97 13.13 -16.07
N GLN A 156 -16.97 12.28 -15.88
CA GLN A 156 -15.76 12.28 -16.70
C GLN A 156 -16.08 12.06 -18.18
N VAL A 157 -16.94 11.09 -18.50
CA VAL A 157 -17.35 10.82 -19.89
C VAL A 157 -18.10 12.00 -20.48
N LEU A 158 -19.05 12.57 -19.74
CA LEU A 158 -19.83 13.74 -20.20
C LEU A 158 -18.97 14.99 -20.39
N ASN A 159 -17.90 15.14 -19.62
CA ASN A 159 -16.97 16.27 -19.68
C ASN A 159 -15.79 16.04 -20.66
N GLY A 160 -15.97 15.17 -21.66
CA GLY A 160 -14.96 14.92 -22.70
C GLY A 160 -13.68 14.27 -22.16
N GLY A 161 -13.79 13.44 -21.12
CA GLY A 161 -12.67 12.73 -20.50
C GLY A 161 -11.97 13.52 -19.39
N ARG A 162 -12.36 14.77 -19.12
CA ARG A 162 -11.76 15.59 -18.04
C ARG A 162 -12.12 15.03 -16.66
N VAL A 163 -11.09 14.79 -15.86
CA VAL A 163 -11.24 14.26 -14.51
C VAL A 163 -11.19 15.41 -13.50
N ASN A 164 -12.24 15.53 -12.66
CA ASN A 164 -12.22 16.42 -11.51
C ASN A 164 -11.57 15.70 -10.31
N LEU A 165 -10.24 15.64 -10.33
CA LEU A 165 -9.42 15.12 -9.23
C LEU A 165 -8.36 16.14 -8.85
N ASN A 166 -8.08 16.24 -7.55
CA ASN A 166 -6.87 16.90 -7.08
C ASN A 166 -5.66 16.02 -7.43
N MET A 167 -5.06 16.27 -8.59
CA MET A 167 -3.91 15.52 -9.08
C MET A 167 -2.62 15.80 -8.31
N THR A 168 -2.53 16.94 -7.61
CA THR A 168 -1.34 17.34 -6.87
C THR A 168 -0.90 16.29 -5.86
N VAL A 169 -1.85 15.63 -5.18
CA VAL A 169 -1.53 14.57 -4.20
C VAL A 169 -0.81 13.38 -4.85
N TYR A 170 -1.12 13.07 -6.11
CA TYR A 170 -0.56 11.94 -6.84
C TYR A 170 0.76 12.31 -7.55
N GLU A 171 0.84 13.52 -8.08
CA GLU A 171 2.01 14.02 -8.81
C GLU A 171 3.22 14.23 -7.88
N THR A 172 3.00 14.61 -6.62
CA THR A 172 4.08 14.84 -5.64
C THR A 172 4.45 13.58 -4.85
N LEU A 173 4.05 12.39 -5.31
CA LEU A 173 4.44 11.16 -4.63
C LEU A 173 5.90 10.84 -4.93
N PRO A 174 6.70 10.44 -3.93
CA PRO A 174 8.10 10.10 -4.16
C PRO A 174 8.33 9.00 -5.21
N ILE A 175 7.40 8.05 -5.33
CA ILE A 175 7.45 6.99 -6.35
C ILE A 175 7.26 7.53 -7.78
N VAL A 176 6.66 8.71 -7.94
CA VAL A 176 6.48 9.38 -9.23
C VAL A 176 7.71 10.25 -9.52
N GLU A 177 8.18 11.02 -8.53
CA GLU A 177 9.37 11.86 -8.65
C GLU A 177 10.63 11.04 -8.96
N ASN A 178 10.81 9.88 -8.30
CA ASN A 178 11.99 9.02 -8.46
C ASN A 178 11.93 8.11 -9.71
N HIS A 179 10.85 8.16 -10.49
CA HIS A 179 10.68 7.33 -11.69
C HIS A 179 11.10 8.07 -12.98
N GLN A 180 11.58 9.32 -12.87
CA GLN A 180 12.14 10.09 -13.98
C GLN A 180 13.57 9.68 -14.33
#